data_AF-A0ABD2ZXV9-F1
#
_entry.id   AF-A0ABD2ZXV9-F1
#
_cell.length_a   1.000
_cell.length_b   1.000
_cell.length_c   1.000
_cell.angle_alpha   90.00
_cell.angle_beta   90.00
_cell.angle_gamma   90.00
#
_symmetry.space_group_name_H-M   'P 1'
#
loop_
_entity.id
_entity.type
_entity.pdbx_description
1 polymer ?
#
loop_
_entity_poly.entity_id
_entity_poly.type
_entity_poly.pdbx_seq_one_letter_code
_entity_poly.pdbx_strand_id
1 'polypeptide(L)'
;MKMREQGVMRGSGGPNKHFAEKIWVPLLAKNTLAPRSSLAVFILILLCIGAFFSTRLLDSSSITSLSVNSPKKSIFTALTSRNHPRPPENPKIPEKPQENQRTQIEIPLNCSLGDTILTCPANYYPSKFSIENPDPPSTPQPTCPEYFRWIHEDLWPWRETGITKGMVRMASKTANFRLVILNGKAYVETYQKSFQTRDTFTLWGILQLLRRYPGQVPDLDLMFDCIDWPVIKKDFYLGPNAKVPPPLFRYCGDNTTLDIVFPDWSFWGWPEINIKPWEDLSKDLKEGNKRSKWVEREPYAYWKGNPAVAKTRMDMLKCNVSDKQDWNARVYGQDWIREHQQGYKQSDLASQCNHRFKIYIEGSAWSVSEKYILACNSVTLLVKPQYYDFFTRSLMPLQHYWPIRDDDKCRSIKYAVDWGNSNEKKAKAIGKAASNFVHEELKMDYVYDYMFHLLSGYAKLLKYKPTIPPKAVELCSESMACPALGLEKKFMMESTVKGPSSKTPCIMPPPFDPATLHSIIERKEKSIKQVEAWEKQYWDRKSKNV
;
A
#
# COMPACT_ATOMS: atom_id res chain seq x y z
N MET A 1 -5.80 -19.79 66.62
CA MET A 1 -5.56 -19.44 68.03
C MET A 1 -4.57 -18.28 68.03
N LYS A 2 -4.84 -17.08 68.55
CA LYS A 2 -5.97 -16.49 69.31
C LYS A 2 -6.84 -15.60 68.36
N MET A 3 -8.18 -15.61 68.44
CA MET A 3 -9.08 -14.75 69.25
C MET A 3 -9.07 -13.25 68.85
N ARG A 4 -10.15 -12.46 68.89
CA ARG A 4 -11.64 -12.60 69.00
C ARG A 4 -12.20 -11.12 68.95
N GLU A 5 -13.41 -10.76 68.50
CA GLU A 5 -14.71 -10.77 69.23
C GLU A 5 -15.83 -10.09 68.39
N GLN A 6 -17.09 -10.51 68.65
CA GLN A 6 -18.36 -9.73 68.79
C GLN A 6 -18.63 -8.44 67.96
N GLY A 7 -19.86 -8.14 67.52
CA GLY A 7 -21.19 -8.74 67.72
C GLY A 7 -22.33 -7.73 67.42
N VAL A 8 -23.59 -8.03 67.79
CA VAL A 8 -24.79 -7.12 67.78
C VAL A 8 -25.35 -6.78 66.37
N MET A 9 -26.64 -6.91 66.02
CA MET A 9 -27.86 -7.38 66.72
C MET A 9 -28.94 -7.94 65.75
N ARG A 10 -30.07 -8.43 66.31
CA ARG A 10 -31.33 -8.87 65.65
C ARG A 10 -32.06 -7.69 64.95
N GLY A 11 -33.02 -7.84 64.04
CA GLY A 11 -33.83 -8.97 63.53
C GLY A 11 -35.01 -8.41 62.68
N SER A 12 -36.13 -9.07 62.35
CA SER A 12 -36.50 -10.51 62.30
C SER A 12 -38.00 -10.67 61.94
N GLY A 13 -38.37 -11.27 60.79
CA GLY A 13 -39.77 -11.56 60.42
C GLY A 13 -40.03 -11.84 58.93
N GLY A 14 -41.07 -12.63 58.62
CA GLY A 14 -41.68 -12.87 57.29
C GLY A 14 -43.20 -13.14 57.45
N PRO A 15 -43.95 -13.74 56.51
CA PRO A 15 -43.58 -14.34 55.21
C PRO A 15 -44.57 -13.99 54.03
N ASN A 16 -44.67 -14.87 53.02
CA ASN A 16 -45.76 -15.04 52.00
C ASN A 16 -45.82 -14.18 50.69
N LYS A 17 -45.21 -14.74 49.63
CA LYS A 17 -45.83 -15.26 48.37
C LYS A 17 -46.98 -14.52 47.62
N HIS A 18 -46.76 -14.46 46.29
CA HIS A 18 -47.68 -14.69 45.13
C HIS A 18 -48.45 -13.54 44.44
N PHE A 19 -48.37 -13.56 43.08
CA PHE A 19 -49.15 -12.89 42.00
C PHE A 19 -49.30 -11.35 42.04
N ALA A 20 -49.07 -10.52 41.01
CA ALA A 20 -48.94 -10.60 39.53
C ALA A 20 -50.19 -10.19 38.71
N GLU A 21 -50.20 -8.94 38.22
CA GLU A 21 -50.97 -8.35 37.10
C GLU A 21 -50.06 -7.27 36.43
N LYS A 22 -50.05 -6.98 35.12
CA LYS A 22 -51.08 -6.30 34.26
C LYS A 22 -51.48 -4.92 34.83
N ILE A 23 -51.73 -3.84 34.09
CA ILE A 23 -51.89 -3.55 32.64
C ILE A 23 -51.34 -2.10 32.38
N TRP A 24 -51.37 -1.35 31.27
CA TRP A 24 -52.21 -1.27 30.05
C TRP A 24 -51.41 -0.85 28.78
N VAL A 25 -52.06 -0.23 27.79
CA VAL A 25 -51.60 0.07 26.41
C VAL A 25 -52.29 1.35 25.88
N PRO A 26 -51.74 2.07 24.88
CA PRO A 26 -52.57 2.70 23.83
C PRO A 26 -52.26 2.15 22.42
N LEU A 27 -53.28 1.95 21.59
CA LEU A 27 -53.18 1.32 20.24
C LEU A 27 -54.36 1.75 19.35
N LEU A 28 -54.18 1.54 18.03
CA LEU A 28 -55.13 1.68 16.90
C LEU A 28 -55.12 3.05 16.19
N ALA A 29 -55.34 3.14 14.87
CA ALA A 29 -55.56 2.11 13.84
C ALA A 29 -54.38 2.12 12.82
N LYS A 30 -53.85 0.99 12.30
CA LYS A 30 -54.44 -0.10 11.49
C LYS A 30 -54.94 0.31 10.10
N ASN A 31 -54.27 -0.19 9.06
CA ASN A 31 -54.91 -1.04 8.04
C ASN A 31 -53.91 -2.07 7.48
N THR A 32 -54.43 -3.14 6.88
CA THR A 32 -53.73 -4.37 6.44
C THR A 32 -53.37 -4.32 4.94
N LEU A 33 -52.47 -5.13 4.35
CA LEU A 33 -52.40 -6.60 4.25
C LEU A 33 -50.97 -7.17 4.10
N ALA A 34 -50.84 -8.51 4.05
CA ALA A 34 -49.62 -9.30 3.82
C ALA A 34 -50.03 -10.71 3.25
N PRO A 35 -49.15 -11.72 3.02
CA PRO A 35 -47.69 -11.77 2.73
C PRO A 35 -47.36 -12.69 1.49
N ARG A 36 -46.08 -13.12 1.34
CA ARG A 36 -45.54 -14.22 0.46
C ARG A 36 -45.36 -13.87 -1.03
N SER A 37 -44.47 -14.51 -1.83
CA SER A 37 -43.23 -15.29 -1.57
C SER A 37 -42.49 -15.57 -2.91
N SER A 38 -41.19 -15.90 -2.86
CA SER A 38 -40.43 -16.78 -3.78
C SER A 38 -40.35 -16.52 -5.30
N LEU A 39 -41.12 -15.63 -5.94
CA LEU A 39 -41.16 -15.57 -7.41
C LEU A 39 -40.02 -14.76 -8.07
N ALA A 40 -39.51 -13.71 -7.44
CA ALA A 40 -38.49 -12.83 -8.03
C ALA A 40 -37.16 -13.54 -8.36
N VAL A 41 -36.86 -14.65 -7.65
CA VAL A 41 -35.67 -15.49 -7.89
C VAL A 41 -35.69 -16.12 -9.29
N PHE A 42 -36.86 -16.35 -9.88
CA PHE A 42 -36.96 -16.92 -11.24
C PHE A 42 -36.68 -15.92 -12.37
N ILE A 43 -36.90 -14.61 -12.16
CA ILE A 43 -36.75 -13.61 -13.24
C ILE A 43 -35.27 -13.36 -13.56
N LEU A 44 -34.39 -13.37 -12.54
CA LEU A 44 -32.94 -13.27 -12.74
C LEU A 44 -32.36 -14.50 -13.47
N ILE A 45 -32.94 -15.70 -13.26
CA ILE A 45 -32.54 -16.92 -13.95
C ILE A 45 -32.86 -16.86 -15.46
N LEU A 46 -33.94 -16.17 -15.86
CA LEU A 46 -34.29 -15.98 -17.28
C LEU A 46 -33.28 -15.11 -18.04
N LEU A 47 -32.65 -14.12 -17.40
CA LEU A 47 -31.61 -13.31 -18.08
C LEU A 47 -30.32 -14.09 -18.34
N CYS A 48 -30.04 -15.16 -17.58
CA CYS A 48 -28.96 -16.09 -17.90
C CYS A 48 -29.21 -16.88 -19.20
N ILE A 49 -30.46 -17.00 -19.66
CA ILE A 49 -30.83 -17.65 -20.93
C ILE A 49 -30.65 -16.68 -22.12
N GLY A 50 -30.75 -15.37 -21.89
CA GLY A 50 -30.47 -14.35 -22.92
C GLY A 50 -29.04 -14.43 -23.49
N ALA A 51 -28.08 -14.95 -22.72
CA ALA A 51 -26.71 -15.20 -23.17
C ALA A 51 -26.57 -16.33 -24.22
N PHE A 52 -27.63 -17.10 -24.49
CA PHE A 52 -27.53 -18.34 -25.28
C PHE A 52 -27.98 -18.23 -26.76
N PHE A 53 -28.69 -17.16 -27.15
CA PHE A 53 -29.24 -17.02 -28.52
C PHE A 53 -28.41 -16.14 -29.46
N SER A 54 -27.67 -15.15 -28.96
CA SER A 54 -26.92 -14.19 -29.80
C SER A 54 -25.62 -14.75 -30.41
N THR A 55 -25.29 -16.03 -30.19
CA THR A 55 -24.05 -16.67 -30.67
C THR A 55 -24.24 -17.60 -31.88
N ARG A 56 -25.47 -17.79 -32.39
CA ARG A 56 -25.77 -18.80 -33.43
C ARG A 56 -26.83 -18.43 -34.48
N LEU A 57 -27.10 -17.15 -34.73
CA LEU A 57 -27.98 -16.72 -35.83
C LEU A 57 -27.30 -15.72 -36.76
N LEU A 58 -27.40 -16.02 -38.06
CA LEU A 58 -26.94 -15.23 -39.22
C LEU A 58 -25.42 -15.08 -39.37
N ASP A 59 -24.81 -16.22 -39.74
CA ASP A 59 -23.69 -16.20 -40.68
C ASP A 59 -24.20 -15.85 -42.10
N SER A 60 -23.32 -15.36 -42.97
CA SER A 60 -23.57 -14.97 -44.38
C SER A 60 -24.58 -13.83 -44.69
N SER A 61 -24.05 -12.72 -45.22
CA SER A 61 -24.48 -12.15 -46.53
C SER A 61 -23.32 -11.33 -47.12
N SER A 62 -22.96 -11.55 -48.38
CA SER A 62 -21.89 -10.81 -49.07
C SER A 62 -22.44 -9.60 -49.84
N ILE A 63 -21.62 -8.58 -50.11
CA ILE A 63 -21.35 -8.01 -51.47
C ILE A 63 -20.44 -6.75 -51.42
N THR A 64 -19.72 -6.54 -52.52
CA THR A 64 -18.74 -5.49 -52.91
C THR A 64 -18.92 -4.08 -52.31
N SER A 65 -17.88 -3.25 -52.12
CA SER A 65 -16.90 -2.75 -53.10
C SER A 65 -15.88 -1.81 -52.39
N LEU A 66 -14.77 -1.30 -52.94
CA LEU A 66 -14.11 -1.36 -54.26
C LEU A 66 -12.60 -1.10 -54.05
N SER A 67 -11.71 -1.65 -54.89
CA SER A 67 -10.27 -1.32 -54.86
C SER A 67 -9.88 -0.28 -55.90
N VAL A 68 -8.90 0.58 -55.60
CA VAL A 68 -8.16 1.38 -56.60
C VAL A 68 -6.68 1.04 -56.49
N ASN A 69 -6.01 0.87 -57.64
CA ASN A 69 -4.71 0.20 -57.76
C ASN A 69 -3.57 1.15 -58.16
N SER A 70 -2.35 0.80 -57.72
CA SER A 70 -1.08 1.02 -58.44
C SER A 70 -0.55 2.47 -58.62
N PRO A 71 0.71 2.64 -59.07
CA PRO A 71 1.77 1.64 -59.28
C PRO A 71 3.09 1.89 -58.51
N LYS A 72 3.94 0.85 -58.43
CA LYS A 72 5.38 1.00 -58.15
C LYS A 72 6.14 1.43 -59.41
N LYS A 73 7.25 2.16 -59.24
CA LYS A 73 8.40 2.14 -60.16
C LYS A 73 9.70 2.35 -59.39
N SER A 74 10.77 1.69 -59.84
CA SER A 74 12.15 1.84 -59.36
C SER A 74 12.96 2.74 -60.30
N ILE A 75 14.13 3.22 -59.84
CA ILE A 75 15.31 3.52 -60.68
C ILE A 75 16.57 3.69 -59.81
N PHE A 76 17.73 3.75 -60.47
CA PHE A 76 19.09 3.52 -59.95
C PHE A 76 19.75 4.65 -59.12
N THR A 77 20.80 4.20 -58.44
CA THR A 77 22.00 4.88 -57.90
C THR A 77 22.52 6.10 -58.66
N ALA A 78 23.04 7.10 -57.93
CA ALA A 78 24.16 7.94 -58.35
C ALA A 78 24.94 8.49 -57.14
N LEU A 79 26.27 8.59 -57.23
CA LEU A 79 27.10 9.34 -56.26
C LEU A 79 27.24 10.81 -56.68
N THR A 80 27.49 11.70 -55.73
CA THR A 80 28.30 12.92 -55.97
C THR A 80 29.01 13.34 -54.69
N SER A 81 30.27 13.78 -54.81
CA SER A 81 31.08 14.29 -53.72
C SER A 81 31.15 15.82 -53.77
N ARG A 82 31.20 16.48 -52.60
CA ARG A 82 31.75 17.83 -52.43
C ARG A 82 32.58 17.90 -51.15
N ASN A 83 33.73 18.58 -51.25
CA ASN A 83 34.78 18.64 -50.23
C ASN A 83 34.74 19.95 -49.42
N HIS A 84 35.65 20.02 -48.43
CA HIS A 84 36.13 21.18 -47.66
C HIS A 84 35.36 21.55 -46.36
N PRO A 85 36.06 22.13 -45.36
CA PRO A 85 37.36 21.68 -44.83
C PRO A 85 37.40 21.62 -43.28
N ARG A 86 38.46 21.04 -42.69
CA ARG A 86 38.65 20.99 -41.23
C ARG A 86 39.26 22.28 -40.66
N PRO A 87 38.79 22.77 -39.49
CA PRO A 87 39.59 23.50 -38.50
C PRO A 87 40.45 22.54 -37.62
N PRO A 88 41.43 23.05 -36.84
CA PRO A 88 42.47 22.23 -36.21
C PRO A 88 42.09 21.62 -34.84
N GLU A 89 42.92 20.66 -34.41
CA GLU A 89 42.86 20.01 -33.09
C GLU A 89 43.36 20.93 -31.95
N ASN A 90 42.84 20.73 -30.73
CA ASN A 90 43.45 21.16 -29.47
C ASN A 90 42.91 20.29 -28.30
N PRO A 91 43.46 20.32 -27.06
CA PRO A 91 44.09 19.09 -26.52
C PRO A 91 43.17 18.17 -25.71
N LYS A 92 43.68 16.95 -25.46
CA LYS A 92 43.05 15.95 -24.59
C LYS A 92 42.77 16.49 -23.19
N ILE A 93 41.49 16.46 -22.81
CA ILE A 93 41.07 16.51 -21.40
C ILE A 93 41.35 15.12 -20.79
N PRO A 94 41.82 15.01 -19.52
CA PRO A 94 42.06 13.71 -18.91
C PRO A 94 40.76 12.89 -18.79
N GLU A 95 40.82 11.62 -19.19
CA GLU A 95 39.72 10.68 -18.94
C GLU A 95 39.52 10.50 -17.43
N LYS A 96 38.29 10.63 -16.95
CA LYS A 96 37.93 10.10 -15.64
C LYS A 96 38.08 8.57 -15.69
N PRO A 97 38.54 7.91 -14.60
CA PRO A 97 38.60 6.46 -14.56
C PRO A 97 37.24 5.86 -14.95
N GLN A 98 37.25 4.92 -15.90
CA GLN A 98 36.06 4.15 -16.22
C GLN A 98 35.71 3.28 -15.00
N GLU A 99 34.57 3.58 -14.38
CA GLU A 99 33.99 2.74 -13.35
C GLU A 99 33.60 1.40 -14.00
N ASN A 100 34.32 0.32 -13.67
CA ASN A 100 34.11 -1.00 -14.26
C ASN A 100 32.65 -1.43 -14.11
N GLN A 101 31.90 -1.42 -15.22
CA GLN A 101 30.51 -1.87 -15.25
C GLN A 101 30.48 -3.39 -15.03
N ARG A 102 30.37 -3.81 -13.77
CA ARG A 102 30.04 -5.20 -13.39
C ARG A 102 28.82 -5.63 -14.20
N THR A 103 29.00 -6.61 -15.08
CA THR A 103 27.96 -7.16 -15.95
C THR A 103 26.88 -7.83 -15.10
N GLN A 104 25.82 -7.09 -14.80
CA GLN A 104 24.65 -7.62 -14.11
C GLN A 104 23.98 -8.66 -15.03
N ILE A 105 23.86 -9.90 -14.54
CA ILE A 105 23.24 -10.98 -15.29
C ILE A 105 21.74 -10.73 -15.35
N GLU A 106 21.24 -10.33 -16.52
CA GLU A 106 19.80 -10.24 -16.81
C GLU A 106 19.26 -11.64 -17.18
N ILE A 107 18.22 -12.09 -16.48
CA ILE A 107 17.52 -13.35 -16.68
C ILE A 107 16.09 -13.02 -17.16
N PRO A 108 15.84 -12.91 -18.48
CA PRO A 108 14.52 -12.56 -18.99
C PRO A 108 13.47 -13.64 -18.70
N LEU A 109 12.19 -13.24 -18.65
CA LEU A 109 11.07 -14.16 -18.50
C LEU A 109 10.88 -15.00 -19.77
N ASN A 110 10.84 -16.32 -19.62
CA ASN A 110 10.70 -17.24 -20.76
C ASN A 110 9.22 -17.55 -21.06
N CYS A 111 8.61 -16.76 -21.95
CA CYS A 111 7.27 -17.01 -22.48
C CYS A 111 7.27 -17.71 -23.86
N SER A 112 8.41 -18.28 -24.30
CA SER A 112 8.61 -18.78 -25.67
C SER A 112 7.78 -20.01 -26.06
N LEU A 113 7.05 -20.61 -25.11
CA LEU A 113 6.22 -21.79 -25.31
C LEU A 113 4.71 -21.46 -25.45
N GLY A 114 4.36 -20.18 -25.54
CA GLY A 114 2.99 -19.69 -25.71
C GLY A 114 2.25 -19.40 -24.40
N ASP A 115 1.15 -18.64 -24.48
CA ASP A 115 0.37 -18.15 -23.33
C ASP A 115 -0.38 -19.26 -22.54
N THR A 116 -0.17 -20.54 -22.87
CA THR A 116 -0.82 -21.71 -22.24
C THR A 116 -0.05 -22.31 -21.06
N ILE A 117 1.20 -21.90 -20.81
CA ILE A 117 1.99 -22.44 -19.69
C ILE A 117 1.58 -21.81 -18.35
N LEU A 118 0.77 -22.56 -17.61
CA LEU A 118 0.41 -22.34 -16.20
C LEU A 118 1.43 -22.95 -15.21
N THR A 119 2.46 -23.66 -15.70
CA THR A 119 3.41 -24.42 -14.91
C THR A 119 4.82 -23.83 -14.95
N CYS A 120 5.60 -24.03 -13.90
CA CYS A 120 6.90 -23.38 -13.79
C CYS A 120 8.02 -24.14 -14.54
N PRO A 121 8.79 -23.48 -15.44
CA PRO A 121 9.87 -24.13 -16.21
C PRO A 121 10.94 -24.78 -15.31
N ALA A 122 11.44 -25.96 -15.65
CA ALA A 122 12.35 -26.73 -14.77
C ALA A 122 13.53 -25.92 -14.19
N ASN A 123 14.07 -24.97 -14.97
CA ASN A 123 15.21 -24.12 -14.61
C ASN A 123 14.87 -22.61 -14.68
N TYR A 124 13.70 -22.15 -14.22
CA TYR A 124 13.34 -20.71 -14.35
C TYR A 124 14.31 -19.78 -13.60
N TYR A 125 14.65 -20.06 -12.32
CA TYR A 125 15.69 -19.33 -11.56
C TYR A 125 16.76 -20.26 -11.00
N PRO A 126 18.02 -19.77 -10.87
CA PRO A 126 19.06 -20.50 -10.15
C PRO A 126 18.67 -20.64 -8.67
N SER A 127 18.70 -21.87 -8.15
CA SER A 127 18.32 -22.17 -6.76
C SER A 127 19.25 -21.55 -5.71
N LYS A 128 20.48 -21.19 -6.13
CA LYS A 128 21.44 -20.35 -5.42
C LYS A 128 22.18 -19.49 -6.42
N PHE A 129 22.49 -18.25 -6.07
CA PHE A 129 23.40 -17.40 -6.84
C PHE A 129 24.60 -16.97 -5.99
N SER A 130 25.81 -17.24 -6.48
CA SER A 130 27.07 -16.83 -5.88
C SER A 130 27.85 -15.99 -6.88
N ILE A 131 28.28 -14.79 -6.46
CA ILE A 131 29.19 -13.96 -7.25
C ILE A 131 30.58 -14.61 -7.16
N GLU A 132 31.10 -15.07 -8.29
CA GLU A 132 32.50 -15.50 -8.38
C GLU A 132 33.41 -14.26 -8.23
N ASN A 133 34.48 -14.39 -7.42
CA ASN A 133 35.41 -13.31 -7.09
C ASN A 133 34.72 -11.99 -6.67
N PRO A 134 34.06 -11.95 -5.50
CA PRO A 134 33.56 -10.71 -4.96
C PRO A 134 34.73 -9.80 -4.55
N ASP A 135 35.05 -8.81 -5.40
CA ASP A 135 35.96 -7.73 -5.05
C ASP A 135 35.57 -7.14 -3.67
N PRO A 136 36.55 -6.80 -2.80
CA PRO A 136 36.26 -6.19 -1.51
C PRO A 136 35.39 -4.94 -1.71
N PRO A 137 34.30 -4.78 -0.95
CA PRO A 137 33.31 -3.75 -1.23
C PRO A 137 33.93 -2.36 -1.09
N SER A 138 34.00 -1.64 -2.21
CA SER A 138 34.62 -0.31 -2.31
C SER A 138 33.92 0.78 -1.50
N THR A 139 32.71 0.48 -1.01
CA THR A 139 31.95 1.27 -0.03
C THR A 139 31.36 0.34 1.03
N PRO A 140 31.25 0.77 2.31
CA PRO A 140 30.55 0.00 3.34
C PRO A 140 29.10 -0.31 2.93
N GLN A 141 28.58 -1.45 3.37
CA GLN A 141 27.16 -1.78 3.15
C GLN A 141 26.27 -0.71 3.84
N PRO A 142 25.22 -0.21 3.16
CA PRO A 142 24.34 0.79 3.75
C PRO A 142 23.55 0.18 4.92
N THR A 143 23.38 0.95 5.99
CA THR A 143 22.37 0.65 7.02
C THR A 143 20.97 0.87 6.42
N CYS A 144 20.01 0.01 6.77
CA CYS A 144 18.64 0.19 6.34
C CYS A 144 17.99 1.44 6.98
N PRO A 145 17.05 2.11 6.29
CA PRO A 145 16.22 3.17 6.87
C PRO A 145 15.63 2.83 8.25
N GLU A 146 15.49 3.82 9.14
CA GLU A 146 15.05 3.62 10.54
C GLU A 146 13.67 2.93 10.66
N TYR A 147 12.81 3.01 9.62
CA TYR A 147 11.53 2.30 9.64
C TYR A 147 11.66 0.76 9.65
N PHE A 148 12.81 0.20 9.27
CA PHE A 148 13.06 -1.24 9.37
C PHE A 148 13.06 -1.73 10.83
N ARG A 149 13.28 -0.84 11.80
CA ARG A 149 13.27 -1.21 13.24
C ARG A 149 11.90 -1.68 13.70
N TRP A 150 10.82 -1.25 13.04
CA TRP A 150 9.46 -1.70 13.34
C TRP A 150 9.21 -3.19 13.03
N ILE A 151 10.06 -3.85 12.24
CA ILE A 151 10.03 -5.32 12.06
C ILE A 151 10.21 -6.04 13.40
N HIS A 152 11.03 -5.50 14.32
CA HIS A 152 11.23 -6.09 15.65
C HIS A 152 9.97 -6.01 16.52
N GLU A 153 9.21 -4.92 16.40
CA GLU A 153 7.94 -4.70 17.11
C GLU A 153 6.81 -5.57 16.53
N ASP A 154 6.69 -5.65 15.20
CA ASP A 154 5.67 -6.45 14.51
C ASP A 154 5.86 -7.95 14.76
N LEU A 155 7.12 -8.41 14.92
CA LEU A 155 7.44 -9.80 15.23
C LEU A 155 7.57 -10.09 16.74
N TRP A 156 7.54 -9.06 17.60
CA TRP A 156 7.66 -9.19 19.06
C TRP A 156 6.71 -10.22 19.69
N PRO A 157 5.41 -10.33 19.31
CA PRO A 157 4.46 -11.24 19.96
C PRO A 157 4.84 -12.73 19.91
N TRP A 158 5.79 -13.10 19.04
CA TRP A 158 6.26 -14.46 18.86
C TRP A 158 7.73 -14.66 19.24
N ARG A 159 8.42 -13.62 19.71
CA ARG A 159 9.87 -13.62 19.96
C ARG A 159 10.31 -14.80 20.85
N GLU A 160 9.67 -14.96 22.00
CA GLU A 160 10.05 -15.98 23.00
C GLU A 160 9.40 -17.34 22.73
N THR A 161 8.12 -17.38 22.34
CA THR A 161 7.37 -18.62 22.11
C THR A 161 7.66 -19.26 20.75
N GLY A 162 8.04 -18.46 19.76
CA GLY A 162 7.97 -18.78 18.34
C GLY A 162 6.56 -18.98 17.81
N ILE A 163 6.52 -19.56 16.61
CA ILE A 163 5.33 -19.79 15.80
C ILE A 163 5.20 -21.29 15.52
N THR A 164 4.05 -21.87 15.86
CA THR A 164 3.74 -23.27 15.55
C THR A 164 2.88 -23.39 14.30
N LYS A 165 2.91 -24.57 13.66
CA LYS A 165 2.04 -24.91 12.50
C LYS A 165 0.55 -24.80 12.81
N GLY A 166 0.17 -24.95 14.09
CA GLY A 166 -1.20 -24.70 14.57
C GLY A 166 -1.55 -23.21 14.53
N MET A 167 -0.64 -22.32 14.92
CA MET A 167 -0.85 -20.87 14.92
C MET A 167 -0.96 -20.30 13.51
N VAL A 168 -0.08 -20.73 12.58
CA VAL A 168 -0.21 -20.36 11.16
C VAL A 168 -1.56 -20.83 10.61
N ARG A 169 -1.97 -22.07 10.91
CA ARG A 169 -3.31 -22.57 10.52
C ARG A 169 -4.47 -21.79 11.14
N MET A 170 -4.35 -21.26 12.36
CA MET A 170 -5.42 -20.44 12.98
C MET A 170 -5.68 -19.12 12.22
N ALA A 171 -4.70 -18.59 11.49
CA ALA A 171 -4.86 -17.39 10.66
C ALA A 171 -5.60 -17.66 9.32
N SER A 172 -5.85 -18.92 8.93
CA SER A 172 -6.60 -19.26 7.70
C SER A 172 -8.08 -18.86 7.73
N LYS A 173 -8.57 -18.28 8.83
CA LYS A 173 -9.98 -17.86 8.99
C LYS A 173 -10.36 -16.64 8.14
N THR A 174 -9.39 -15.80 7.79
CA THR A 174 -9.60 -14.59 6.98
C THR A 174 -8.57 -14.45 5.84
N ALA A 175 -7.46 -15.20 5.89
CA ALA A 175 -6.43 -15.17 4.85
C ALA A 175 -6.99 -15.49 3.45
N ASN A 176 -6.64 -14.65 2.47
CA ASN A 176 -6.93 -14.88 1.05
C ASN A 176 -6.09 -16.03 0.49
N PHE A 177 -4.83 -16.12 0.92
CA PHE A 177 -3.93 -17.20 0.55
C PHE A 177 -2.97 -17.57 1.67
N ARG A 178 -2.45 -18.80 1.56
CA ARG A 178 -1.29 -19.28 2.31
C ARG A 178 -0.12 -19.44 1.35
N LEU A 179 1.04 -18.91 1.73
CA LEU A 179 2.27 -19.01 0.96
C LEU A 179 3.29 -19.85 1.73
N VAL A 180 3.88 -20.83 1.05
CA VAL A 180 5.09 -21.54 1.51
C VAL A 180 6.23 -21.18 0.56
N ILE A 181 7.37 -20.79 1.13
CA ILE A 181 8.64 -20.76 0.40
C ILE A 181 9.46 -21.96 0.87
N LEU A 182 9.99 -22.74 -0.07
CA LEU A 182 10.73 -23.97 0.22
C LEU A 182 11.86 -24.15 -0.81
N ASN A 183 13.11 -24.23 -0.35
CA ASN A 183 14.31 -24.29 -1.21
C ASN A 183 14.37 -23.17 -2.27
N GLY A 184 13.92 -21.95 -1.93
CA GLY A 184 13.87 -20.79 -2.82
C GLY A 184 12.71 -20.77 -3.84
N LYS A 185 11.84 -21.78 -3.85
CA LYS A 185 10.63 -21.83 -4.68
C LYS A 185 9.38 -21.41 -3.89
N ALA A 186 8.43 -20.74 -4.55
CA ALA A 186 7.16 -20.33 -3.96
C ALA A 186 6.03 -21.33 -4.26
N TYR A 187 5.18 -21.60 -3.27
CA TYR A 187 4.01 -22.47 -3.37
C TYR A 187 2.80 -21.79 -2.71
N VAL A 188 1.71 -21.59 -3.46
CA VAL A 188 0.52 -20.85 -2.97
C VAL A 188 -0.72 -21.72 -2.92
N GLU A 189 -1.36 -21.77 -1.74
CA GLU A 189 -2.69 -22.34 -1.52
C GLU A 189 -3.69 -21.19 -1.39
N THR A 190 -4.47 -20.93 -2.44
CA THR A 190 -5.49 -19.85 -2.45
C THR A 190 -6.76 -20.33 -1.75
N TYR A 191 -7.25 -19.55 -0.78
CA TYR A 191 -8.52 -19.80 -0.11
C TYR A 191 -9.65 -18.93 -0.67
N GLN A 192 -9.38 -17.66 -0.96
CA GLN A 192 -10.34 -16.73 -1.56
C GLN A 192 -9.61 -15.66 -2.36
N LYS A 193 -10.05 -15.39 -3.59
CA LYS A 193 -9.54 -14.26 -4.38
C LYS A 193 -9.78 -12.93 -3.66
N SER A 194 -8.78 -12.04 -3.72
CA SER A 194 -8.88 -10.69 -3.16
C SER A 194 -9.94 -9.86 -3.89
N PHE A 195 -10.41 -8.78 -3.25
CA PHE A 195 -10.88 -7.62 -4.00
C PHE A 195 -9.74 -7.12 -4.89
N GLN A 196 -9.97 -7.05 -6.20
CA GLN A 196 -8.98 -6.64 -7.20
C GLN A 196 -7.68 -7.48 -7.19
N THR A 197 -6.74 -7.16 -8.09
CA THR A 197 -5.45 -7.84 -8.29
C THR A 197 -4.45 -7.71 -7.12
N ARG A 198 -4.91 -7.37 -5.90
CA ARG A 198 -4.03 -7.19 -4.73
C ARG A 198 -3.29 -8.46 -4.36
N ASP A 199 -3.96 -9.62 -4.42
CA ASP A 199 -3.31 -10.90 -4.18
C ASP A 199 -2.28 -11.22 -5.28
N THR A 200 -2.65 -11.01 -6.54
CA THR A 200 -1.78 -11.13 -7.71
C THR A 200 -0.51 -10.27 -7.58
N PHE A 201 -0.60 -8.97 -7.30
CA PHE A 201 0.57 -8.09 -7.26
C PHE A 201 1.42 -8.24 -5.99
N THR A 202 0.84 -8.65 -4.86
CA THR A 202 1.61 -9.04 -3.66
C THR A 202 2.38 -10.35 -3.87
N LEU A 203 1.76 -11.36 -4.46
CA LEU A 203 2.44 -12.60 -4.85
C LEU A 203 3.55 -12.32 -5.88
N TRP A 204 3.26 -11.50 -6.88
CA TRP A 204 4.23 -11.04 -7.86
C TRP A 204 5.45 -10.37 -7.21
N GLY A 205 5.23 -9.47 -6.24
CA GLY A 205 6.31 -8.81 -5.51
C GLY A 205 7.21 -9.79 -4.75
N ILE A 206 6.63 -10.83 -4.16
CA ILE A 206 7.40 -11.88 -3.47
C ILE A 206 8.21 -12.73 -4.46
N LEU A 207 7.71 -12.97 -5.67
CA LEU A 207 8.52 -13.58 -6.74
C LEU A 207 9.66 -12.67 -7.19
N GLN A 208 9.44 -11.36 -7.28
CA GLN A 208 10.50 -10.41 -7.59
C GLN A 208 11.58 -10.35 -6.49
N LEU A 209 11.19 -10.54 -5.22
CA LEU A 209 12.13 -10.73 -4.11
C LEU A 209 12.99 -11.99 -4.30
N LEU A 210 12.37 -13.12 -4.65
CA LEU A 210 13.07 -14.38 -4.93
C LEU A 210 14.02 -14.27 -6.13
N ARG A 211 13.64 -13.54 -7.18
CA ARG A 211 14.51 -13.18 -8.31
C ARG A 211 15.68 -12.29 -7.90
N ARG A 212 15.46 -11.35 -6.96
CA ARG A 212 16.48 -10.42 -6.47
C ARG A 212 17.51 -11.10 -5.57
N TYR A 213 17.07 -12.02 -4.70
CA TYR A 213 17.90 -12.69 -3.71
C TYR A 213 17.78 -14.25 -3.77
N PRO A 214 18.18 -14.90 -4.88
CA PRO A 214 17.93 -16.32 -5.09
C PRO A 214 18.66 -17.21 -4.07
N GLY A 215 17.91 -18.10 -3.42
CA GLY A 215 18.43 -19.00 -2.37
C GLY A 215 18.79 -18.32 -1.04
N GLN A 216 18.54 -17.01 -0.88
CA GLN A 216 18.83 -16.28 0.36
C GLN A 216 17.59 -16.08 1.24
N VAL A 217 16.39 -16.00 0.65
CA VAL A 217 15.11 -15.98 1.40
C VAL A 217 14.89 -17.35 2.05
N PRO A 218 14.74 -17.45 3.39
CA PRO A 218 14.61 -18.74 4.06
C PRO A 218 13.31 -19.49 3.76
N ASP A 219 13.31 -20.80 4.03
CA ASP A 219 12.10 -21.63 4.07
C ASP A 219 11.07 -21.02 5.05
N LEU A 220 9.84 -20.75 4.61
CA LEU A 220 8.76 -20.22 5.47
C LEU A 220 7.35 -20.72 5.08
N ASP A 221 6.38 -20.49 5.97
CA ASP A 221 4.98 -20.90 5.85
C ASP A 221 4.12 -19.80 6.49
N LEU A 222 3.47 -18.95 5.68
CA LEU A 222 2.73 -17.77 6.13
C LEU A 222 1.29 -17.71 5.62
N MET A 223 0.45 -16.94 6.32
CA MET A 223 -0.91 -16.58 5.93
C MET A 223 -0.96 -15.09 5.57
N PHE A 224 -1.68 -14.74 4.50
CA PHE A 224 -1.84 -13.36 4.05
C PHE A 224 -3.32 -13.02 3.82
N ASP A 225 -3.78 -11.89 4.39
CA ASP A 225 -5.13 -11.35 4.17
C ASP A 225 -5.03 -9.98 3.49
N CYS A 226 -5.68 -9.87 2.33
CA CYS A 226 -5.58 -8.74 1.42
C CYS A 226 -6.67 -7.67 1.62
N ILE A 227 -7.57 -7.86 2.59
CA ILE A 227 -8.68 -6.95 2.91
C ILE A 227 -8.17 -5.72 3.70
N ASP A 228 -8.99 -4.66 3.80
CA ASP A 228 -8.53 -3.35 4.28
C ASP A 228 -8.19 -3.29 5.79
N TRP A 229 -8.92 -4.01 6.66
CA TRP A 229 -8.82 -3.81 8.12
C TRP A 229 -7.94 -4.84 8.83
N PRO A 230 -7.10 -4.44 9.81
CA PRO A 230 -6.37 -5.37 10.67
C PRO A 230 -7.29 -6.05 11.69
N VAL A 231 -7.09 -7.34 11.93
CA VAL A 231 -8.07 -8.22 12.62
C VAL A 231 -7.53 -8.95 13.85
N ILE A 232 -6.21 -9.03 14.05
CA ILE A 232 -5.63 -9.72 15.20
C ILE A 232 -5.61 -8.77 16.41
N LYS A 233 -6.79 -8.54 17.00
CA LYS A 233 -6.99 -7.60 18.11
C LYS A 233 -6.24 -8.03 19.38
N LYS A 234 -5.43 -7.13 19.93
CA LYS A 234 -4.53 -7.32 21.09
C LYS A 234 -5.26 -7.89 22.30
N ASP A 235 -6.44 -7.38 22.60
CA ASP A 235 -7.17 -7.66 23.84
C ASP A 235 -7.54 -9.15 24.02
N PHE A 236 -7.61 -9.92 22.92
CA PHE A 236 -7.82 -11.38 22.98
C PHE A 236 -6.55 -12.19 23.32
N TYR A 237 -5.40 -11.51 23.38
CA TYR A 237 -4.06 -12.10 23.56
C TYR A 237 -3.27 -11.42 24.70
N LEU A 238 -3.95 -10.70 25.60
CA LEU A 238 -3.38 -10.10 26.82
C LEU A 238 -3.76 -10.90 28.08
N GLY A 239 -2.81 -11.04 29.00
CA GLY A 239 -3.02 -11.62 30.34
C GLY A 239 -2.34 -12.99 30.58
N PRO A 240 -2.31 -13.49 31.84
CA PRO A 240 -1.44 -14.61 32.23
C PRO A 240 -1.71 -15.95 31.54
N ASN A 241 -2.96 -16.17 31.10
CA ASN A 241 -3.39 -17.38 30.40
C ASN A 241 -3.77 -17.10 28.93
N ALA A 242 -3.29 -15.98 28.37
CA ALA A 242 -3.55 -15.63 26.97
C ALA A 242 -2.94 -16.66 26.02
N LYS A 243 -3.61 -16.89 24.88
CA LYS A 243 -3.03 -17.64 23.78
C LYS A 243 -2.04 -16.74 23.03
N VAL A 244 -1.00 -17.33 22.46
CA VAL A 244 -0.14 -16.60 21.52
C VAL A 244 -0.98 -16.27 20.27
N PRO A 245 -0.92 -15.04 19.72
CA PRO A 245 -1.69 -14.67 18.53
C PRO A 245 -1.34 -15.56 17.32
N PRO A 246 -2.27 -15.75 16.38
CA PRO A 246 -1.96 -16.36 15.10
C PRO A 246 -1.28 -15.33 14.19
N PRO A 247 -0.13 -15.63 13.57
CA PRO A 247 0.54 -14.70 12.68
C PRO A 247 -0.22 -14.55 11.36
N LEU A 248 -0.60 -13.33 11.03
CA LEU A 248 -1.29 -12.97 9.80
C LEU A 248 -0.59 -11.76 9.16
N PHE A 249 -0.17 -11.88 7.91
CA PHE A 249 0.39 -10.77 7.14
C PHE A 249 -0.73 -9.92 6.52
N ARG A 250 -0.56 -8.61 6.59
CA ARG A 250 -1.47 -7.59 6.04
C ARG A 250 -0.70 -6.35 5.58
N TYR A 251 -1.40 -5.42 4.94
CA TYR A 251 -0.84 -4.17 4.45
C TYR A 251 -0.84 -3.03 5.49
N CYS A 252 -1.55 -3.18 6.61
CA CYS A 252 -1.55 -2.21 7.71
C CYS A 252 -1.78 -2.89 9.08
N GLY A 253 -1.48 -2.14 10.14
CA GLY A 253 -1.86 -2.44 11.53
C GLY A 253 -2.47 -1.20 12.20
N ASP A 254 -2.97 -1.35 13.43
CA ASP A 254 -3.32 -0.23 14.31
C ASP A 254 -2.80 -0.47 15.74
N ASN A 255 -2.89 0.51 16.63
CA ASN A 255 -2.36 0.39 18.00
C ASN A 255 -3.07 -0.70 18.84
N THR A 256 -4.22 -1.21 18.39
CA THR A 256 -5.02 -2.29 19.00
C THR A 256 -4.81 -3.64 18.33
N THR A 257 -3.93 -3.80 17.33
CA THR A 257 -3.74 -5.08 16.61
C THR A 257 -2.30 -5.60 16.53
N LEU A 258 -2.16 -6.87 16.12
CA LEU A 258 -0.93 -7.65 16.02
C LEU A 258 -0.75 -8.28 14.62
N ASP A 259 -1.39 -7.71 13.61
CA ASP A 259 -1.23 -8.09 12.21
C ASP A 259 0.16 -7.65 11.71
N ILE A 260 0.89 -8.53 11.02
CA ILE A 260 2.27 -8.31 10.58
C ILE A 260 2.26 -7.45 9.30
N VAL A 261 2.92 -6.29 9.34
CA VAL A 261 2.76 -5.28 8.27
C VAL A 261 3.77 -5.44 7.14
N PHE A 262 3.24 -5.64 5.93
CA PHE A 262 3.95 -5.90 4.68
C PHE A 262 3.71 -4.78 3.66
N PRO A 263 4.66 -4.47 2.74
CA PRO A 263 4.44 -3.51 1.67
C PRO A 263 3.22 -3.85 0.80
N ASP A 264 2.44 -2.83 0.43
CA ASP A 264 1.22 -3.02 -0.36
C ASP A 264 1.49 -3.46 -1.81
N TRP A 265 0.48 -4.09 -2.42
CA TRP A 265 0.55 -4.57 -3.81
C TRP A 265 0.93 -3.48 -4.82
N SER A 266 0.59 -2.21 -4.54
CA SER A 266 0.73 -1.10 -5.49
C SER A 266 2.18 -0.63 -5.66
N PHE A 267 3.12 -1.18 -4.89
CA PHE A 267 4.55 -1.04 -5.18
C PHE A 267 4.93 -1.68 -6.52
N TRP A 268 4.22 -2.74 -6.95
CA TRP A 268 4.38 -3.39 -8.26
C TRP A 268 3.31 -2.99 -9.29
N GLY A 269 2.33 -2.18 -8.88
CA GLY A 269 1.29 -1.61 -9.73
C GLY A 269 -0.14 -1.91 -9.25
N TRP A 270 -1.12 -1.17 -9.78
CA TRP A 270 -2.55 -1.38 -9.52
C TRP A 270 -3.34 -1.14 -10.82
N PRO A 271 -3.49 -2.18 -11.67
CA PRO A 271 -4.10 -2.11 -13.00
C PRO A 271 -5.48 -1.46 -13.06
N GLU A 272 -6.38 -1.80 -12.13
CA GLU A 272 -7.80 -1.40 -12.15
C GLU A 272 -8.03 0.09 -11.91
N ILE A 273 -6.98 0.83 -11.52
CA ILE A 273 -6.98 2.29 -11.47
C ILE A 273 -5.75 2.91 -12.17
N ASN A 274 -5.10 2.14 -13.05
CA ASN A 274 -3.96 2.54 -13.89
C ASN A 274 -2.78 3.19 -13.13
N ILE A 275 -2.52 2.74 -11.89
CA ILE A 275 -1.36 3.21 -11.12
C ILE A 275 -0.16 2.33 -11.46
N LYS A 276 0.84 2.94 -12.11
CA LYS A 276 2.11 2.32 -12.50
C LYS A 276 2.85 1.69 -11.31
N PRO A 277 3.79 0.75 -11.55
CA PRO A 277 4.77 0.33 -10.56
C PRO A 277 5.49 1.51 -9.91
N TRP A 278 5.87 1.37 -8.64
CA TRP A 278 6.40 2.47 -7.85
C TRP A 278 7.74 3.00 -8.37
N GLU A 279 8.58 2.15 -8.95
CA GLU A 279 9.86 2.51 -9.54
C GLU A 279 9.70 3.61 -10.62
N ASP A 280 8.72 3.50 -11.51
CA ASP A 280 8.47 4.50 -12.55
C ASP A 280 7.55 5.63 -12.10
N LEU A 281 6.57 5.34 -11.25
CA LEU A 281 5.71 6.37 -10.66
C LEU A 281 6.50 7.37 -9.79
N SER A 282 7.53 6.90 -9.07
CA SER A 282 8.44 7.76 -8.31
C SER A 282 9.24 8.69 -9.22
N LYS A 283 9.62 8.24 -10.43
CA LYS A 283 10.24 9.09 -11.48
C LYS A 283 9.25 10.11 -12.02
N ASP A 284 8.04 9.70 -12.37
CA ASP A 284 6.97 10.62 -12.82
C ASP A 284 6.69 11.71 -11.77
N LEU A 285 6.66 11.35 -10.48
CA LEU A 285 6.50 12.28 -9.36
C LEU A 285 7.72 13.19 -9.19
N LYS A 286 8.96 12.69 -9.36
CA LYS A 286 10.19 13.50 -9.41
C LYS A 286 10.16 14.54 -10.55
N GLU A 287 9.58 14.23 -11.70
CA GLU A 287 9.42 15.18 -12.81
C GLU A 287 8.21 16.12 -12.63
N GLY A 288 7.06 15.61 -12.17
CA GLY A 288 5.89 16.39 -11.76
C GLY A 288 6.25 17.50 -10.77
N ASN A 289 7.17 17.18 -9.86
CA ASN A 289 7.75 18.11 -8.90
C ASN A 289 8.52 19.29 -9.50
N LYS A 290 9.08 19.16 -10.70
CA LYS A 290 9.87 20.21 -11.38
C LYS A 290 9.02 21.14 -12.25
N ARG A 291 7.76 20.76 -12.55
CA ARG A 291 6.88 21.50 -13.48
C ARG A 291 6.54 22.93 -13.02
N SER A 292 6.60 23.20 -11.71
CA SER A 292 6.48 24.56 -11.14
C SER A 292 7.27 24.68 -9.84
N LYS A 293 7.79 25.88 -9.53
CA LYS A 293 8.45 26.12 -8.23
C LYS A 293 7.40 26.09 -7.12
N TRP A 294 7.76 25.64 -5.91
CA TRP A 294 6.81 25.52 -4.79
C TRP A 294 6.01 26.81 -4.51
N VAL A 295 6.62 28.00 -4.70
CA VAL A 295 5.96 29.30 -4.50
C VAL A 295 4.95 29.66 -5.61
N GLU A 296 5.08 29.07 -6.80
CA GLU A 296 4.19 29.24 -7.97
C GLU A 296 3.00 28.25 -7.95
N ARG A 297 2.95 27.37 -6.94
CA ARG A 297 1.88 26.38 -6.78
C ARG A 297 0.64 26.99 -6.13
N GLU A 298 -0.50 26.40 -6.45
CA GLU A 298 -1.81 26.78 -5.90
C GLU A 298 -1.77 26.83 -4.36
N PRO A 299 -2.13 27.96 -3.72
CA PRO A 299 -1.90 28.20 -2.30
C PRO A 299 -2.91 27.50 -1.37
N TYR A 300 -3.60 26.47 -1.85
CA TYR A 300 -4.71 25.80 -1.20
C TYR A 300 -4.37 24.35 -0.80
N ALA A 301 -5.15 23.79 0.12
CA ALA A 301 -5.16 22.37 0.44
C ALA A 301 -5.98 21.58 -0.58
N TYR A 302 -5.34 20.65 -1.29
CA TYR A 302 -6.01 19.83 -2.31
C TYR A 302 -6.31 18.41 -1.85
N TRP A 303 -7.49 17.91 -2.25
CA TRP A 303 -7.81 16.48 -2.22
C TRP A 303 -8.74 16.09 -3.37
N LYS A 304 -8.48 14.93 -3.98
CA LYS A 304 -9.39 14.25 -4.90
C LYS A 304 -9.40 12.76 -4.56
N GLY A 305 -10.57 12.14 -4.49
CA GLY A 305 -10.69 10.71 -4.18
C GLY A 305 -12.13 10.25 -3.94
N ASN A 306 -12.32 8.98 -3.59
CA ASN A 306 -13.65 8.46 -3.23
C ASN A 306 -14.05 8.91 -1.81
N PRO A 307 -15.16 9.65 -1.61
CA PRO A 307 -15.64 10.02 -0.28
C PRO A 307 -16.52 8.94 0.36
N ALA A 308 -17.14 8.05 -0.43
CA ALA A 308 -18.14 7.10 0.06
C ALA A 308 -17.55 5.92 0.85
N VAL A 309 -16.23 5.68 0.75
CA VAL A 309 -15.53 4.60 1.46
C VAL A 309 -15.32 4.88 2.95
N ALA A 310 -15.49 6.12 3.43
CA ALA A 310 -15.17 6.49 4.80
C ALA A 310 -16.03 7.65 5.32
N LYS A 311 -16.56 7.53 6.55
CA LYS A 311 -17.34 8.59 7.20
C LYS A 311 -16.53 9.90 7.32
N THR A 312 -15.25 9.82 7.67
CA THR A 312 -14.37 11.01 7.79
C THR A 312 -14.11 11.69 6.44
N ARG A 313 -14.03 10.95 5.32
CA ARG A 313 -13.93 11.54 3.97
C ARG A 313 -15.21 12.22 3.52
N MET A 314 -16.37 11.60 3.80
CA MET A 314 -17.67 12.22 3.54
C MET A 314 -17.86 13.50 4.35
N ASP A 315 -17.42 13.52 5.61
CA ASP A 315 -17.41 14.69 6.48
C ASP A 315 -16.46 15.80 5.96
N MET A 316 -15.26 15.43 5.49
CA MET A 316 -14.28 16.36 4.91
C MET A 316 -14.78 17.12 3.68
N LEU A 317 -15.82 16.63 2.96
CA LEU A 317 -16.42 17.40 1.86
C LEU A 317 -16.97 18.76 2.33
N LYS A 318 -17.37 18.89 3.60
CA LYS A 318 -17.79 20.16 4.23
C LYS A 318 -16.67 21.20 4.34
N CYS A 319 -15.42 20.78 4.17
CA CYS A 319 -14.26 21.67 4.18
C CYS A 319 -14.02 22.33 2.81
N ASN A 320 -14.73 21.93 1.75
CA ASN A 320 -14.62 22.59 0.45
C ASN A 320 -15.14 24.04 0.51
N VAL A 321 -14.75 24.86 -0.46
CA VAL A 321 -15.26 26.25 -0.59
C VAL A 321 -16.77 26.29 -0.82
N SER A 322 -17.42 27.29 -0.23
CA SER A 322 -18.85 27.61 -0.37
C SER A 322 -19.07 29.12 -0.26
N ASP A 323 -20.21 29.62 -0.73
CA ASP A 323 -20.57 31.05 -0.73
C ASP A 323 -20.51 31.71 0.67
N LYS A 324 -20.58 30.90 1.74
CA LYS A 324 -20.57 31.34 3.14
C LYS A 324 -19.22 31.18 3.82
N GLN A 325 -18.33 30.35 3.29
CA GLN A 325 -17.11 29.91 3.98
C GLN A 325 -16.11 29.29 3.01
N ASP A 326 -14.86 29.79 3.05
CA ASP A 326 -13.70 29.12 2.47
C ASP A 326 -12.73 28.68 3.59
N TRP A 327 -12.42 27.39 3.65
CA TRP A 327 -11.40 26.81 4.54
C TRP A 327 -10.00 26.74 3.90
N ASN A 328 -9.81 27.43 2.78
CA ASN A 328 -8.65 27.33 1.88
C ASN A 328 -8.42 25.91 1.34
N ALA A 329 -9.47 25.09 1.26
CA ALA A 329 -9.41 23.72 0.80
C ALA A 329 -10.23 23.52 -0.48
N ARG A 330 -9.76 22.60 -1.33
CA ARG A 330 -10.25 22.30 -2.67
C ARG A 330 -10.41 20.78 -2.72
N VAL A 331 -11.61 20.33 -2.37
CA VAL A 331 -11.91 18.93 -2.00
C VAL A 331 -12.94 18.35 -2.96
N TYR A 332 -12.55 17.34 -3.74
CA TYR A 332 -13.33 16.83 -4.86
C TYR A 332 -13.63 15.33 -4.75
N GLY A 333 -14.90 14.97 -4.89
CA GLY A 333 -15.30 13.58 -5.09
C GLY A 333 -14.84 13.06 -6.46
N GLN A 334 -14.27 11.85 -6.48
CA GLN A 334 -13.81 11.20 -7.71
C GLN A 334 -14.80 10.13 -8.18
N ASP A 335 -15.32 10.32 -9.38
CA ASP A 335 -16.13 9.35 -10.11
C ASP A 335 -15.23 8.34 -10.84
N TRP A 336 -15.10 7.14 -10.26
CA TRP A 336 -14.24 6.09 -10.80
C TRP A 336 -14.79 5.44 -12.08
N ILE A 337 -16.10 5.51 -12.32
CA ILE A 337 -16.72 4.99 -13.55
C ILE A 337 -16.33 5.91 -14.72
N ARG A 338 -16.47 7.23 -14.53
CA ARG A 338 -16.05 8.23 -15.52
C ARG A 338 -14.55 8.26 -15.73
N GLU A 339 -13.74 8.18 -14.67
CA GLU A 339 -12.27 8.13 -14.81
C GLU A 339 -11.83 6.88 -15.58
N HIS A 340 -12.43 5.71 -15.32
CA HIS A 340 -12.19 4.49 -16.10
C HIS A 340 -12.51 4.68 -17.59
N GLN A 341 -13.72 5.17 -17.91
CA GLN A 341 -14.15 5.48 -19.28
C GLN A 341 -13.23 6.49 -20.00
N GLN A 342 -12.59 7.40 -19.25
CA GLN A 342 -11.68 8.41 -19.79
C GLN A 342 -10.19 8.00 -19.77
N GLY A 343 -9.87 6.78 -19.32
CA GLY A 343 -8.50 6.29 -19.22
C GLY A 343 -7.66 6.98 -18.15
N TYR A 344 -8.28 7.42 -17.06
CA TYR A 344 -7.68 8.05 -15.88
C TYR A 344 -6.88 9.35 -16.17
N LYS A 345 -7.12 9.98 -17.33
CA LYS A 345 -6.42 11.20 -17.80
C LYS A 345 -6.53 12.39 -16.83
N GLN A 346 -7.58 12.43 -16.01
CA GLN A 346 -7.80 13.48 -15.00
C GLN A 346 -7.33 13.05 -13.60
N SER A 347 -6.62 11.92 -13.49
CA SER A 347 -6.17 11.31 -12.24
C SER A 347 -4.68 10.98 -12.19
N ASP A 348 -3.89 11.41 -13.19
CA ASP A 348 -2.43 11.34 -13.13
C ASP A 348 -1.90 11.97 -11.83
N LEU A 349 -1.12 11.22 -11.07
CA LEU A 349 -0.62 11.62 -9.76
C LEU A 349 0.49 12.69 -9.87
N ALA A 350 1.31 12.63 -10.92
CA ALA A 350 2.40 13.60 -11.14
C ALA A 350 1.86 15.00 -11.46
N SER A 351 0.79 15.08 -12.26
CA SER A 351 0.08 16.33 -12.55
C SER A 351 -0.61 16.94 -11.32
N GLN A 352 -0.89 16.15 -10.28
CA GLN A 352 -1.43 16.62 -8.99
C GLN A 352 -0.35 17.11 -8.01
N CYS A 353 0.91 17.29 -8.42
CA CYS A 353 1.94 17.94 -7.59
C CYS A 353 1.96 19.49 -7.78
N ASN A 354 0.84 20.08 -8.19
CA ASN A 354 0.69 21.51 -8.52
C ASN A 354 0.17 22.40 -7.37
N HIS A 355 -0.20 21.83 -6.22
CA HIS A 355 -0.65 22.56 -5.03
C HIS A 355 0.44 22.65 -3.95
N ARG A 356 0.43 23.71 -3.14
CA ARG A 356 1.36 23.87 -2.00
C ARG A 356 1.09 22.86 -0.88
N PHE A 357 -0.17 22.46 -0.69
CA PHE A 357 -0.63 21.56 0.35
C PHE A 357 -1.49 20.44 -0.24
N LYS A 358 -1.31 19.20 0.23
CA LYS A 358 -2.13 18.04 -0.16
C LYS A 358 -2.63 17.33 1.09
N ILE A 359 -3.92 17.03 1.15
CA ILE A 359 -4.53 16.38 2.32
C ILE A 359 -4.35 14.86 2.20
N TYR A 360 -3.87 14.24 3.27
CA TYR A 360 -4.01 12.80 3.48
C TYR A 360 -5.11 12.53 4.50
N ILE A 361 -5.93 11.52 4.20
CA ILE A 361 -7.06 11.08 5.02
C ILE A 361 -7.35 9.62 4.70
N GLU A 362 -7.63 8.84 5.74
CA GLU A 362 -7.86 7.39 5.65
C GLU A 362 -9.11 7.05 4.84
N GLY A 363 -9.11 5.85 4.25
CA GLY A 363 -10.23 5.28 3.50
C GLY A 363 -11.05 4.35 4.38
N SER A 364 -11.33 3.14 3.90
CA SER A 364 -11.84 2.05 4.74
C SER A 364 -10.90 1.80 5.92
N ALA A 365 -9.59 1.78 5.65
CA ALA A 365 -8.48 1.79 6.61
C ALA A 365 -7.36 2.74 6.12
N TRP A 366 -6.08 2.39 6.27
CA TRP A 366 -4.96 3.14 5.65
C TRP A 366 -5.21 3.37 4.15
N SER A 367 -4.61 4.41 3.57
CA SER A 367 -4.78 4.68 2.13
C SER A 367 -3.46 4.71 1.37
N VAL A 368 -3.38 3.85 0.36
CA VAL A 368 -2.29 3.67 -0.62
C VAL A 368 -1.77 5.00 -1.21
N SER A 369 -2.57 6.06 -1.19
CA SER A 369 -2.20 7.41 -1.64
C SER A 369 -1.18 8.14 -0.77
N GLU A 370 -0.89 7.70 0.46
CA GLU A 370 0.01 8.42 1.38
C GLU A 370 1.40 8.64 0.76
N LYS A 371 2.02 7.57 0.23
CA LYS A 371 3.31 7.64 -0.46
C LYS A 371 3.30 8.58 -1.68
N TYR A 372 2.21 8.64 -2.43
CA TYR A 372 2.07 9.54 -3.59
C TYR A 372 1.85 11.01 -3.20
N ILE A 373 1.23 11.26 -2.04
CA ILE A 373 1.01 12.60 -1.49
C ILE A 373 2.33 13.16 -0.93
N LEU A 374 3.04 12.38 -0.12
CA LEU A 374 4.35 12.72 0.48
C LEU A 374 5.41 13.02 -0.60
N ALA A 375 5.41 12.26 -1.71
CA ALA A 375 6.32 12.48 -2.84
C ALA A 375 6.21 13.86 -3.50
N CYS A 376 5.05 14.53 -3.46
CA CYS A 376 4.78 15.70 -4.31
C CYS A 376 5.49 17.03 -3.92
N ASN A 377 6.51 17.07 -3.04
CA ASN A 377 7.10 18.29 -2.44
C ASN A 377 6.10 19.23 -1.73
N SER A 378 4.80 18.91 -1.73
CA SER A 378 3.74 19.65 -1.07
C SER A 378 3.77 19.38 0.43
N VAL A 379 3.28 20.30 1.25
CA VAL A 379 3.04 20.00 2.66
C VAL A 379 1.92 18.96 2.73
N THR A 380 2.23 17.79 3.27
CA THR A 380 1.21 16.77 3.55
C THR A 380 0.44 17.19 4.78
N LEU A 381 -0.85 17.51 4.61
CA LEU A 381 -1.78 17.79 5.69
C LEU A 381 -2.40 16.46 6.13
N LEU A 382 -1.84 15.85 7.17
CA LEU A 382 -2.15 14.49 7.58
C LEU A 382 -3.29 14.51 8.62
N VAL A 383 -4.51 14.19 8.19
CA VAL A 383 -5.64 13.95 9.12
C VAL A 383 -5.26 12.77 10.02
N LYS A 384 -5.36 12.97 11.33
CA LYS A 384 -4.95 12.03 12.39
C LYS A 384 -5.33 10.58 12.04
N PRO A 385 -4.37 9.71 11.69
CA PRO A 385 -4.67 8.34 11.28
C PRO A 385 -4.96 7.43 12.47
N GLN A 386 -5.76 6.39 12.25
CA GLN A 386 -5.87 5.23 13.13
C GLN A 386 -4.81 4.16 12.78
N TYR A 387 -4.53 3.99 11.49
CA TYR A 387 -3.73 2.89 10.96
C TYR A 387 -2.30 3.31 10.62
N TYR A 388 -1.41 2.33 10.51
CA TYR A 388 -0.07 2.51 9.98
C TYR A 388 0.27 1.41 8.97
N ASP A 389 1.14 1.74 8.02
CA ASP A 389 1.80 0.76 7.16
C ASP A 389 3.24 0.49 7.66
N PHE A 390 4.06 -0.14 6.82
CA PHE A 390 5.41 -0.55 7.16
C PHE A 390 6.40 0.62 7.33
N PHE A 391 6.11 1.82 6.81
CA PHE A 391 6.98 2.99 6.90
C PHE A 391 6.37 4.17 7.68
N THR A 392 5.04 4.33 7.71
CA THR A 392 4.41 5.56 8.25
C THR A 392 4.66 5.77 9.74
N ARG A 393 4.97 4.71 10.50
CA ARG A 393 5.42 4.81 11.91
C ARG A 393 6.71 5.62 12.09
N SER A 394 7.54 5.82 11.07
CA SER A 394 8.72 6.71 11.13
C SER A 394 8.47 8.12 10.60
N LEU A 395 7.27 8.46 10.15
CA LEU A 395 6.92 9.84 9.81
C LEU A 395 6.77 10.70 11.07
N MET A 396 7.20 11.96 10.98
CA MET A 396 7.32 12.88 12.13
C MET A 396 6.54 14.18 11.87
N PRO A 397 5.65 14.62 12.79
CA PRO A 397 4.93 15.89 12.63
C PRO A 397 5.90 17.08 12.69
N LEU A 398 5.63 18.11 11.90
CA LEU A 398 6.47 19.29 11.63
C LEU A 398 7.84 19.00 10.98
N GLN A 399 8.13 17.74 10.62
CA GLN A 399 9.29 17.34 9.82
C GLN A 399 8.85 16.75 8.47
N HIS A 400 8.00 15.72 8.46
CA HIS A 400 7.52 15.05 7.24
C HIS A 400 6.06 15.37 6.89
N TYR A 401 5.27 15.89 7.84
CA TYR A 401 3.88 16.28 7.60
C TYR A 401 3.43 17.36 8.59
N TRP A 402 2.31 18.01 8.28
CA TRP A 402 1.58 18.86 9.22
C TRP A 402 0.38 18.08 9.79
N PRO A 403 0.26 17.91 11.12
CA PRO A 403 -0.85 17.17 11.71
C PRO A 403 -2.16 17.95 11.59
N ILE A 404 -3.24 17.25 11.23
CA ILE A 404 -4.60 17.79 11.17
C ILE A 404 -5.51 17.01 12.12
N ARG A 405 -6.28 17.73 12.93
CA ARG A 405 -7.30 17.17 13.82
C ARG A 405 -8.44 16.52 13.02
N ASP A 406 -8.84 15.30 13.33
CA ASP A 406 -10.03 14.69 12.70
C ASP A 406 -11.33 15.32 13.24
N ASP A 407 -11.41 15.62 14.54
CA ASP A 407 -12.59 16.18 15.20
C ASP A 407 -12.93 17.62 14.76
N ASP A 408 -11.96 18.33 14.15
CA ASP A 408 -12.08 19.75 13.79
C ASP A 408 -11.42 20.07 12.43
N LYS A 409 -11.43 19.08 11.55
CA LYS A 409 -10.64 19.02 10.30
C LYS A 409 -10.66 20.29 9.46
N CYS A 410 -11.80 20.94 9.25
CA CYS A 410 -11.88 22.12 8.40
C CYS A 410 -11.18 23.36 9.00
N ARG A 411 -11.29 23.58 10.32
CA ARG A 411 -10.57 24.67 11.01
C ARG A 411 -9.07 24.40 11.07
N SER A 412 -8.70 23.15 11.33
CA SER A 412 -7.31 22.70 11.39
C SER A 412 -6.62 22.82 10.01
N ILE A 413 -7.29 22.42 8.92
CA ILE A 413 -6.81 22.61 7.54
C ILE A 413 -6.64 24.09 7.20
N LYS A 414 -7.62 24.95 7.51
CA LYS A 414 -7.49 26.39 7.20
C LYS A 414 -6.30 27.02 7.92
N TYR A 415 -6.14 26.70 9.22
CA TYR A 415 -4.99 27.18 9.99
C TYR A 415 -3.65 26.70 9.39
N ALA A 416 -3.53 25.43 9.00
CA ALA A 416 -2.33 24.89 8.37
C ALA A 416 -1.96 25.61 7.06
N VAL A 417 -2.96 25.93 6.23
CA VAL A 417 -2.77 26.66 4.97
C VAL A 417 -2.40 28.13 5.20
N ASP A 418 -3.13 28.84 6.08
CA ASP A 418 -2.82 30.23 6.43
C ASP A 418 -1.41 30.35 7.04
N TRP A 419 -1.03 29.43 7.95
CA TRP A 419 0.30 29.37 8.53
C TRP A 419 1.37 29.10 7.47
N GLY A 420 1.16 28.11 6.59
CA GLY A 420 2.17 27.68 5.63
C GLY A 420 2.41 28.69 4.51
N ASN A 421 1.37 29.40 4.07
CA ASN A 421 1.52 30.53 3.14
C ASN A 421 2.24 31.71 3.82
N SER A 422 2.02 31.91 5.13
CA SER A 422 2.75 32.93 5.91
C SER A 422 4.17 32.50 6.31
N ASN A 423 4.54 31.22 6.15
CA ASN A 423 5.81 30.64 6.57
C ASN A 423 6.47 29.84 5.43
N GLU A 424 6.41 30.33 4.19
CA GLU A 424 6.76 29.58 2.96
C GLU A 424 8.06 28.77 3.05
N LYS A 425 9.14 29.35 3.60
CA LYS A 425 10.44 28.67 3.77
C LYS A 425 10.33 27.40 4.64
N LYS A 426 9.55 27.44 5.72
CA LYS A 426 9.32 26.30 6.62
C LYS A 426 8.36 25.28 5.99
N ALA A 427 7.27 25.76 5.39
CA ALA A 427 6.29 24.91 4.70
C ALA A 427 6.97 24.10 3.57
N LYS A 428 7.74 24.76 2.70
CA LYS A 428 8.55 24.12 1.65
C LYS A 428 9.56 23.11 2.23
N ALA A 429 10.14 23.38 3.39
CA ALA A 429 11.07 22.45 4.05
C ALA A 429 10.38 21.15 4.49
N ILE A 430 9.18 21.24 5.10
CA ILE A 430 8.38 20.06 5.49
C ILE A 430 8.04 19.22 4.26
N GLY A 431 7.49 19.84 3.21
CA GLY A 431 7.15 19.14 1.98
C GLY A 431 8.35 18.52 1.25
N LYS A 432 9.53 19.15 1.34
CA LYS A 432 10.77 18.62 0.76
C LYS A 432 11.41 17.50 1.60
N ALA A 433 11.27 17.52 2.92
CA ALA A 433 11.70 16.42 3.77
C ALA A 433 10.81 15.18 3.58
N ALA A 434 9.49 15.39 3.45
CA ALA A 434 8.53 14.34 3.11
C ALA A 434 8.89 13.61 1.80
N SER A 435 9.16 14.37 0.74
CA SER A 435 9.50 13.80 -0.56
C SER A 435 10.90 13.19 -0.60
N ASN A 436 11.88 13.75 0.13
CA ASN A 436 13.20 13.14 0.29
C ASN A 436 13.10 11.73 0.90
N PHE A 437 12.38 11.60 2.01
CA PHE A 437 12.15 10.31 2.67
C PHE A 437 11.54 9.30 1.68
N VAL A 438 10.43 9.66 1.02
CA VAL A 438 9.76 8.74 0.09
C VAL A 438 10.59 8.42 -1.17
N HIS A 439 11.38 9.37 -1.67
CA HIS A 439 12.14 9.15 -2.90
C HIS A 439 13.49 8.44 -2.71
N GLU A 440 14.11 8.55 -1.53
CA GLU A 440 15.46 8.02 -1.28
C GLU A 440 15.48 6.87 -0.26
N GLU A 441 14.57 6.87 0.73
CA GLU A 441 14.43 5.78 1.72
C GLU A 441 13.33 4.77 1.35
N LEU A 442 12.30 5.15 0.56
CA LEU A 442 11.21 4.26 0.15
C LEU A 442 11.32 3.75 -1.31
N LYS A 443 12.52 3.81 -1.92
CA LYS A 443 12.80 3.25 -3.26
C LYS A 443 12.72 1.71 -3.28
N MET A 444 12.53 1.11 -4.46
CA MET A 444 12.32 -0.35 -4.58
C MET A 444 13.45 -1.21 -3.99
N ASP A 445 14.71 -0.75 -3.99
CA ASP A 445 15.80 -1.40 -3.26
C ASP A 445 15.43 -1.69 -1.79
N TYR A 446 14.97 -0.66 -1.07
CA TYR A 446 14.63 -0.75 0.34
C TYR A 446 13.25 -1.38 0.58
N VAL A 447 12.35 -1.40 -0.42
CA VAL A 447 11.13 -2.20 -0.36
C VAL A 447 11.48 -3.69 -0.37
N TYR A 448 12.33 -4.14 -1.30
CA TYR A 448 12.79 -5.53 -1.32
C TYR A 448 13.62 -5.89 -0.09
N ASP A 449 14.51 -5.01 0.38
CA ASP A 449 15.28 -5.28 1.60
C ASP A 449 14.38 -5.37 2.84
N TYR A 450 13.32 -4.55 2.94
CA TYR A 450 12.35 -4.65 4.03
C TYR A 450 11.62 -6.00 3.99
N MET A 451 11.17 -6.44 2.82
CA MET A 451 10.55 -7.75 2.65
C MET A 451 11.51 -8.89 2.99
N PHE A 452 12.77 -8.83 2.52
CA PHE A 452 13.81 -9.80 2.84
C PHE A 452 13.99 -9.92 4.36
N HIS A 453 14.14 -8.79 5.04
CA HIS A 453 14.39 -8.72 6.48
C HIS A 453 13.18 -9.17 7.30
N LEU A 454 11.98 -8.75 6.94
CA LEU A 454 10.74 -9.16 7.60
C LEU A 454 10.50 -10.67 7.46
N LEU A 455 10.61 -11.21 6.24
CA LEU A 455 10.42 -12.64 5.99
C LEU A 455 11.53 -13.48 6.63
N SER A 456 12.78 -13.00 6.65
CA SER A 456 13.91 -13.67 7.33
C SER A 456 13.80 -13.60 8.85
N GLY A 457 13.24 -12.54 9.41
CA GLY A 457 12.89 -12.45 10.84
C GLY A 457 11.78 -13.43 11.19
N TYR A 458 10.70 -13.44 10.40
CA TYR A 458 9.56 -14.34 10.56
C TYR A 458 9.96 -15.82 10.51
N ALA A 459 10.76 -16.21 9.51
CA ALA A 459 11.17 -17.60 9.32
C ALA A 459 11.95 -18.16 10.54
N LYS A 460 12.78 -17.35 11.19
CA LYS A 460 13.54 -17.73 12.41
C LYS A 460 12.65 -18.05 13.61
N LEU A 461 11.39 -17.60 13.60
CA LEU A 461 10.43 -17.83 14.67
C LEU A 461 9.64 -19.15 14.48
N LEU A 462 9.65 -19.73 13.27
CA LEU A 462 8.97 -20.99 12.98
C LEU A 462 9.59 -22.16 13.76
N LYS A 463 8.80 -22.80 14.63
CA LYS A 463 9.22 -23.96 15.44
C LYS A 463 8.97 -25.31 14.71
N TYR A 464 8.94 -25.30 13.38
CA TYR A 464 8.71 -26.47 12.53
C TYR A 464 9.26 -26.23 11.12
N LYS A 465 9.63 -27.29 10.40
CA LYS A 465 10.00 -27.17 8.97
C LYS A 465 8.74 -26.98 8.10
N PRO A 466 8.69 -25.95 7.22
CA PRO A 466 7.63 -25.80 6.22
C PRO A 466 7.40 -27.04 5.36
N THR A 467 6.16 -27.23 4.92
CA THR A 467 5.76 -28.34 4.04
C THR A 467 4.73 -27.85 3.04
N ILE A 468 4.89 -28.17 1.75
CA ILE A 468 3.95 -27.80 0.70
C ILE A 468 2.52 -28.26 1.07
N PRO A 469 1.51 -27.37 1.07
CA PRO A 469 0.12 -27.75 1.30
C PRO A 469 -0.43 -28.64 0.17
N PRO A 470 -1.31 -29.63 0.44
CA PRO A 470 -1.83 -30.53 -0.60
C PRO A 470 -2.63 -29.87 -1.73
N LYS A 471 -3.07 -28.61 -1.55
CA LYS A 471 -3.76 -27.80 -2.57
C LYS A 471 -2.92 -26.62 -3.09
N ALA A 472 -1.64 -26.55 -2.73
CA ALA A 472 -0.78 -25.47 -3.21
C ALA A 472 -0.23 -25.77 -4.60
N VAL A 473 -0.17 -24.74 -5.45
CA VAL A 473 0.50 -24.79 -6.75
C VAL A 473 1.87 -24.12 -6.64
N GLU A 474 2.87 -24.60 -7.40
CA GLU A 474 4.14 -23.88 -7.55
C GLU A 474 3.89 -22.56 -8.30
N LEU A 475 4.60 -21.50 -7.91
CA LEU A 475 4.44 -20.16 -8.47
C LEU A 475 5.81 -19.57 -8.86
N CYS A 476 5.86 -18.99 -10.06
CA CYS A 476 7.03 -18.35 -10.67
C CYS A 476 6.56 -17.14 -11.49
N SER A 477 7.48 -16.25 -11.91
CA SER A 477 7.05 -15.05 -12.64
C SER A 477 6.55 -15.38 -14.04
N GLU A 478 7.04 -16.46 -14.65
CA GLU A 478 6.59 -16.93 -15.96
C GLU A 478 5.12 -17.38 -15.91
N SER A 479 4.72 -18.17 -14.90
CA SER A 479 3.33 -18.63 -14.72
C SER A 479 2.33 -17.53 -14.35
N MET A 480 2.81 -16.30 -14.10
CA MET A 480 1.97 -15.12 -13.87
C MET A 480 1.99 -14.16 -15.05
N ALA A 481 3.18 -13.72 -15.50
CA ALA A 481 3.32 -12.67 -16.51
C ALA A 481 3.16 -13.18 -17.95
N CYS A 482 3.44 -14.46 -18.24
CA CYS A 482 3.21 -14.99 -19.58
C CYS A 482 1.71 -15.07 -19.94
N PRO A 483 0.80 -15.63 -19.12
CA PRO A 483 -0.64 -15.63 -19.42
C PRO A 483 -1.35 -14.29 -19.14
N ALA A 484 -0.73 -13.35 -18.42
CA ALA A 484 -1.33 -12.04 -18.15
C ALA A 484 -1.57 -11.21 -19.42
N LEU A 485 -2.56 -10.31 -19.38
CA LEU A 485 -2.94 -9.43 -20.48
C LEU A 485 -3.03 -7.95 -20.03
N GLY A 486 -3.10 -7.02 -20.99
CA GLY A 486 -3.37 -5.61 -20.74
C GLY A 486 -2.44 -4.95 -19.71
N LEU A 487 -3.02 -4.19 -18.77
CA LEU A 487 -2.27 -3.49 -17.72
C LEU A 487 -1.63 -4.45 -16.69
N GLU A 488 -2.19 -5.64 -16.47
CA GLU A 488 -1.56 -6.65 -15.60
C GLU A 488 -0.23 -7.11 -16.20
N LYS A 489 -0.23 -7.54 -17.48
CA LYS A 489 1.00 -7.92 -18.19
C LYS A 489 2.01 -6.77 -18.18
N LYS A 490 1.54 -5.56 -18.51
CA LYS A 490 2.38 -4.36 -18.58
C LYS A 490 3.07 -4.08 -17.25
N PHE A 491 2.33 -3.98 -16.14
CA PHE A 491 2.90 -3.63 -14.84
C PHE A 491 3.78 -4.75 -14.26
N MET A 492 3.50 -6.02 -14.58
CA MET A 492 4.43 -7.12 -14.30
C MET A 492 5.75 -6.94 -15.07
N MET A 493 5.72 -6.72 -16.39
CA MET A 493 6.94 -6.51 -17.18
C MET A 493 7.74 -5.27 -16.73
N GLU A 494 7.06 -4.14 -16.46
CA GLU A 494 7.69 -2.90 -15.97
C GLU A 494 8.30 -3.06 -14.56
N SER A 495 7.73 -3.92 -13.71
CA SER A 495 8.23 -4.18 -12.34
C SER A 495 9.11 -5.42 -12.19
N THR A 496 9.47 -6.09 -13.30
CA THR A 496 10.29 -7.32 -13.27
C THR A 496 11.70 -7.01 -12.77
N VAL A 497 12.12 -7.65 -11.67
CA VAL A 497 13.52 -7.65 -11.24
C VAL A 497 14.32 -8.42 -12.28
N LYS A 498 15.13 -7.71 -13.06
CA LYS A 498 15.82 -8.27 -14.23
C LYS A 498 16.71 -9.48 -13.92
N GLY A 499 17.28 -9.58 -12.73
CA GLY A 499 18.13 -10.68 -12.31
C GLY A 499 18.64 -10.51 -10.88
N PRO A 500 19.54 -11.40 -10.43
CA PRO A 500 20.07 -11.37 -9.07
C PRO A 500 20.73 -10.03 -8.73
N SER A 501 20.57 -9.56 -7.50
CA SER A 501 21.27 -8.37 -7.01
C SER A 501 22.75 -8.69 -6.80
N SER A 502 23.63 -7.86 -7.37
CA SER A 502 25.08 -7.87 -7.08
C SER A 502 25.43 -7.24 -5.72
N LYS A 503 24.44 -6.69 -5.03
CA LYS A 503 24.51 -6.13 -3.68
C LYS A 503 23.72 -7.03 -2.72
N THR A 504 24.26 -7.30 -1.54
CA THR A 504 23.49 -7.86 -0.42
C THR A 504 22.41 -6.85 0.03
N PRO A 505 21.35 -7.29 0.73
CA PRO A 505 20.45 -6.40 1.45
C PRO A 505 21.20 -5.47 2.40
N CYS A 506 20.63 -4.30 2.69
CA CYS A 506 21.13 -3.36 3.69
C CYS A 506 21.27 -4.00 5.09
N ILE A 507 22.15 -3.44 5.94
CA ILE A 507 22.32 -3.89 7.32
C ILE A 507 21.12 -3.42 8.15
N MET A 508 20.32 -4.35 8.67
CA MET A 508 19.19 -4.02 9.54
C MET A 508 19.69 -3.39 10.85
N PRO A 509 19.19 -2.20 11.26
CA PRO A 509 19.45 -1.67 12.59
C PRO A 509 18.87 -2.56 13.72
N PRO A 510 19.47 -2.55 14.93
CA PRO A 510 18.92 -3.23 16.09
C PRO A 510 17.54 -2.66 16.47
N PRO A 511 16.74 -3.33 17.32
CA PRO A 511 15.51 -2.77 17.85
C PRO A 511 15.73 -1.40 18.52
N PHE A 512 14.66 -0.65 18.72
CA PHE A 512 14.71 0.49 19.63
C PHE A 512 14.90 -0.02 21.06
N ASP A 513 15.74 0.64 21.84
CA ASP A 513 15.65 0.50 23.30
C ASP A 513 14.38 1.22 23.81
N PRO A 514 13.85 0.84 25.00
CA PRO A 514 12.61 1.42 25.51
C PRO A 514 12.65 2.95 25.69
N ALA A 515 13.81 3.54 26.00
CA ALA A 515 13.93 4.98 26.21
C ALA A 515 13.91 5.75 24.88
N THR A 516 14.63 5.26 23.86
CA THR A 516 14.57 5.82 22.50
C THR A 516 13.16 5.69 21.91
N LEU A 517 12.51 4.54 22.06
CA LEU A 517 11.13 4.33 21.58
C LEU A 517 10.16 5.29 22.26
N HIS A 518 10.24 5.42 23.59
CA HIS A 518 9.41 6.35 24.35
C HIS A 518 9.67 7.82 23.95
N SER A 519 10.94 8.22 23.78
CA SER A 519 11.31 9.58 23.35
C SER A 519 10.79 9.91 21.95
N ILE A 520 10.80 8.94 21.02
CA ILE A 520 10.21 9.10 19.68
C ILE A 520 8.70 9.36 19.79
N ILE A 521 7.99 8.59 20.62
CA ILE A 521 6.53 8.74 20.83
C ILE A 521 6.22 10.08 21.49
N GLU A 522 6.90 10.44 22.58
CA GLU A 522 6.74 11.73 23.28
C GLU A 522 7.00 12.90 22.32
N ARG A 523 8.05 12.83 21.49
CA ARG A 523 8.37 13.86 20.50
C ARG A 523 7.25 14.04 19.48
N LYS A 524 6.62 12.96 19.00
CA LYS A 524 5.46 13.06 18.10
C LYS A 524 4.28 13.74 18.79
N GLU A 525 3.92 13.29 19.99
CA GLU A 525 2.82 13.89 20.75
C GLU A 525 3.06 15.38 21.03
N LYS A 526 4.27 15.75 21.42
CA LYS A 526 4.67 17.12 21.74
C LYS A 526 4.57 18.04 20.52
N SER A 527 5.01 17.59 19.34
CA SER A 527 4.84 18.33 18.08
C SER A 527 3.36 18.47 17.68
N ILE A 528 2.51 17.47 17.94
CA ILE A 528 1.06 17.56 17.68
C ILE A 528 0.41 18.57 18.64
N LYS A 529 0.62 18.42 19.95
CA LYS A 529 0.11 19.32 21.00
C LYS A 529 0.58 20.76 20.79
N GLN A 530 1.78 20.98 20.22
CA GLN A 530 2.27 22.29 19.82
C GLN A 530 1.47 22.92 18.67
N VAL A 531 1.11 22.15 17.64
CA VAL A 531 0.24 22.62 16.54
C VAL A 531 -1.17 22.92 17.04
N GLU A 532 -1.74 22.05 17.87
CA GLU A 532 -3.07 22.25 18.49
C GLU A 532 -3.10 23.55 19.34
N ALA A 533 -2.03 23.82 20.09
CA ALA A 533 -1.89 25.07 20.85
C ALA A 533 -1.79 26.31 19.96
N TRP A 534 -1.08 26.24 18.82
CA TRP A 534 -1.02 27.34 17.86
C TRP A 534 -2.35 27.55 17.12
N GLU A 535 -3.03 26.46 16.75
CA GLU A 535 -4.35 26.47 16.10
C GLU A 535 -5.36 27.18 17.02
N LYS A 536 -5.41 26.80 18.30
CA LYS A 536 -6.23 27.48 19.30
C LYS A 536 -5.90 28.98 19.39
N GLN A 537 -4.61 29.35 19.47
CA GLN A 537 -4.20 30.76 19.53
C GLN A 537 -4.57 31.56 18.27
N TYR A 538 -4.60 30.94 17.09
CA TYR A 538 -5.09 31.57 15.86
C TYR A 538 -6.60 31.85 15.94
N TRP A 539 -7.40 30.87 16.39
CA TRP A 539 -8.85 31.02 16.49
C TRP A 539 -9.26 31.96 17.63
N ASP A 540 -8.60 31.91 18.79
CA ASP A 540 -8.80 32.81 19.95
C ASP A 540 -8.44 34.28 19.63
N ARG A 541 -7.71 34.55 18.53
CA ARG A 541 -7.45 35.90 18.00
C ARG A 541 -8.49 36.29 16.94
N LYS A 542 -8.86 35.36 16.06
CA LYS A 542 -9.93 35.58 15.07
C LYS A 542 -11.27 35.94 15.73
N SER A 543 -11.64 35.25 16.81
CA SER A 543 -12.88 35.49 17.56
C SER A 543 -12.90 36.77 18.42
N LYS A 544 -11.80 37.52 18.46
CA LYS A 544 -11.70 38.84 19.13
C LYS A 544 -11.61 40.01 18.14
N ASN A 545 -11.51 39.69 16.85
CA ASN A 545 -11.38 40.64 15.75
C ASN A 545 -12.62 40.57 14.81
N VAL A 546 -13.73 40.05 15.34
CA VAL A 546 -15.07 39.91 14.75
C VAL A 546 -16.07 40.30 15.83
#